data_AF-A0A965PB97-F1
#
_entry.id   AF-A0A965PB97-F1
#
_cell.length_a   1.000
_cell.length_b   1.000
_cell.length_c   1.000
_cell.angle_alpha   90.00
_cell.angle_beta   90.00
_cell.angle_gamma   90.00
#
_symmetry.space_group_name_H-M   'P 1'
#
loop_
_entity.id
_entity.type
_entity.pdbx_description
1 polymer ?
#
loop_
_entity_poly.entity_id
_entity_poly.type
_entity_poly.pdbx_seq_one_letter_code
_entity_poly.pdbx_strand_id
1 'polypeptide(L)' 'MQKLKLSSQLYIDNVLGICPACNEEAFLVAIVQDYYRCTNCGEDTRQFVNGVIKYLKLKETDKEYIKRYGKKS' A
#
# COMPACT_ATOMS: atom_id res chain seq x y z
N MET A 1 19.21 -10.55 -35.56
CA MET A 1 18.41 -9.67 -34.66
C MET A 1 17.80 -10.55 -33.58
N GLN A 2 18.40 -10.56 -32.38
CA GLN A 2 17.84 -11.30 -31.25
C GLN A 2 16.60 -10.55 -30.75
N LYS A 3 15.42 -11.19 -30.83
CA LYS A 3 14.20 -10.68 -30.22
C LYS A 3 14.41 -10.69 -28.71
N LEU A 4 14.57 -9.51 -28.12
CA LEU A 4 14.51 -9.31 -26.68
C LEU A 4 13.14 -9.82 -26.19
N LYS A 5 13.12 -10.96 -25.51
CA LYS A 5 11.93 -11.45 -24.80
C LYS A 5 11.82 -10.67 -23.50
N LEU A 6 11.20 -9.50 -23.56
CA LEU A 6 10.75 -8.79 -22.37
C LEU A 6 9.52 -9.54 -21.83
N SER A 7 9.71 -10.47 -20.90
CA SER A 7 8.61 -11.00 -20.10
C SER A 7 8.23 -9.92 -19.07
N SER A 8 7.55 -8.88 -19.54
CA SER A 8 7.07 -7.77 -18.72
C SER A 8 5.83 -8.20 -17.93
N GLN A 9 5.98 -9.20 -17.05
CA GLN A 9 4.91 -9.55 -16.11
C GLN A 9 4.94 -8.52 -14.98
N LEU A 10 3.93 -7.66 -14.93
CA LEU A 10 3.74 -6.73 -13.82
C LEU A 10 3.20 -7.53 -12.62
N TYR A 11 3.91 -7.45 -11.50
CA TYR A 11 3.45 -8.00 -10.22
C TYR A 11 2.95 -6.85 -9.35
N ILE A 12 1.72 -6.98 -8.85
CA ILE A 12 1.07 -6.02 -7.96
C ILE A 12 0.69 -6.78 -6.70
N ASP A 13 1.21 -6.35 -5.55
CA ASP A 13 0.76 -6.84 -4.26
C ASP A 13 -0.59 -6.22 -3.92
N ASN A 14 -1.62 -7.05 -3.76
CA ASN A 14 -2.93 -6.63 -3.31
C ASN A 14 -3.50 -7.57 -2.25
N VAL A 15 -4.34 -7.03 -1.37
CA VAL A 15 -5.02 -7.79 -0.32
C VAL A 15 -6.49 -7.41 -0.30
N LEU A 16 -7.37 -8.40 -0.18
CA LEU A 16 -8.77 -8.16 0.15
C LEU A 16 -8.87 -7.94 1.67
N GLY A 17 -9.35 -6.78 2.10
CA GLY A 17 -9.43 -6.45 3.52
C GLY A 17 -10.38 -5.30 3.80
N ILE A 18 -10.62 -5.04 5.09
CA ILE A 18 -11.44 -3.92 5.51
C ILE A 18 -10.58 -2.66 5.57
N CYS A 19 -10.95 -1.64 4.79
CA CYS A 19 -10.28 -0.35 4.85
C CYS A 19 -10.59 0.32 6.19
N PRO A 20 -9.58 0.69 7.00
CA PRO A 20 -9.83 1.34 8.27
C PRO A 20 -10.51 2.71 8.07
N ALA A 21 -10.26 3.41 6.96
CA ALA A 21 -10.79 4.76 6.69
C ALA A 21 -12.30 4.77 6.51
N CYS A 22 -12.83 4.03 5.53
CA CYS A 22 -14.26 3.96 5.21
C CYS A 22 -15.01 2.79 5.86
N ASN A 23 -14.31 1.84 6.49
CA ASN A 23 -14.88 0.63 7.12
C ASN A 23 -15.61 -0.31 6.15
N GLU A 24 -15.22 -0.29 4.87
CA GLU A 24 -15.76 -1.17 3.84
C GLU A 24 -14.73 -2.22 3.44
N GLU A 25 -15.20 -3.37 2.94
CA GLU A 25 -14.36 -4.32 2.25
C GLU A 25 -13.87 -3.71 0.93
N ALA A 26 -12.56 -3.72 0.74
CA ALA A 26 -11.92 -3.15 -0.43
C ALA A 26 -10.67 -3.95 -0.80
N PHE A 27 -10.27 -3.84 -2.07
CA PHE A 27 -8.91 -4.19 -2.43
C PHE A 27 -7.96 -3.11 -1.91
N LEU A 28 -6.97 -3.54 -1.14
CA LEU A 28 -5.87 -2.73 -0.67
C LEU A 28 -4.67 -3.03 -1.57
N VAL A 29 -4.21 -2.05 -2.35
CA VAL A 29 -3.13 -2.21 -3.33
C VAL A 29 -1.85 -1.59 -2.80
N ALA A 30 -0.76 -2.36 -2.78
CA ALA A 30 0.53 -1.86 -2.32
C ALA A 30 1.03 -0.73 -3.23
N ILE A 31 1.44 0.37 -2.61
CA ILE A 31 2.00 1.54 -3.31
C ILE A 31 3.52 1.53 -3.12
N VAL A 32 3.94 1.38 -1.87
CA VAL A 32 5.32 1.25 -1.40
C VAL A 32 5.32 0.29 -0.21
N GLN A 33 6.50 -0.15 0.23
CA GLN A 33 6.64 -1.13 1.31
C GLN A 33 5.79 -0.76 2.54
N ASP A 34 4.93 -1.69 2.98
CA ASP A 34 3.99 -1.54 4.11
C ASP A 34 2.88 -0.49 3.94
N TYR A 35 2.75 0.18 2.79
CA TYR A 35 1.67 1.15 2.55
C TYR A 35 0.77 0.71 1.40
N TYR A 36 -0.53 0.72 1.67
CA TYR A 36 -1.55 0.25 0.74
C TYR A 36 -2.62 1.31 0.54
N ARG A 37 -3.07 1.49 -0.71
CA ARG A 37 -4.20 2.35 -1.08
C ARG A 37 -5.49 1.56 -1.13
N CYS A 38 -6.55 2.12 -0.55
CA CYS A 38 -7.90 1.60 -0.71
C CYS A 38 -8.45 1.93 -2.11
N THR A 39 -8.97 0.92 -2.81
CA THR A 39 -9.63 1.13 -4.11
C THR A 39 -10.97 1.84 -4.03
N ASN A 40 -11.64 1.84 -2.88
CA ASN A 40 -12.98 2.44 -2.73
C ASN A 40 -12.89 3.93 -2.39
N CYS A 41 -12.14 4.32 -1.36
CA CYS A 41 -12.06 5.71 -0.89
C CYS A 41 -10.77 6.44 -1.25
N GLY A 42 -9.75 5.73 -1.77
CA GLY A 42 -8.47 6.34 -2.15
C GLY A 42 -7.53 6.66 -0.99
N GLU A 43 -7.95 6.48 0.27
CA GLU A 43 -7.08 6.71 1.43
C GLU A 43 -5.97 5.67 1.56
N ASP A 44 -4.84 6.14 2.06
CA ASP A 44 -3.65 5.34 2.30
C ASP A 44 -3.64 4.78 3.72
N THR A 45 -3.16 3.55 3.84
CA THR A 45 -3.14 2.79 5.08
C THR A 45 -1.77 2.17 5.27
N ARG A 46 -1.33 2.10 6.52
CA ARG A 46 -0.08 1.40 6.86
C ARG A 46 -0.41 -0.01 7.33
N GLN A 47 0.22 -0.99 6.73
CA GLN A 47 0.23 -2.36 7.20
C GLN A 47 1.19 -2.47 8.39
N PHE A 48 0.72 -3.12 9.46
CA PHE A 48 1.54 -3.48 10.60
C PHE A 48 1.46 -4.99 10.82
N VAL A 49 2.61 -5.65 10.80
CA VAL A 49 2.73 -7.11 10.95
C VAL A 49 3.34 -7.41 12.32
N ASN A 50 2.55 -7.97 13.23
CA ASN A 50 2.99 -8.37 14.58
C ASN A 50 2.29 -9.67 15.01
N GLY A 51 2.51 -10.75 14.25
CA GLY A 51 1.78 -12.03 14.38
C GLY A 51 0.37 -12.02 13.76
N VAL A 52 -0.21 -10.84 13.58
CA VAL A 52 -1.40 -10.60 12.74
C VAL A 52 -1.15 -9.38 11.86
N ILE A 53 -1.82 -9.34 10.71
CA ILE A 53 -1.80 -8.18 9.81
C ILE A 53 -2.91 -7.22 10.23
N LYS A 54 -2.55 -5.96 10.48
CA LYS A 54 -3.52 -4.87 10.69
C LYS A 54 -3.24 -3.71 9.77
N TYR A 55 -4.30 -3.11 9.25
CA TYR A 55 -4.24 -1.89 8.45
C TYR A 55 -4.63 -0.69 9.31
N LEU A 56 -3.73 0.27 9.42
CA LEU A 56 -3.87 1.44 10.29
C LEU A 56 -4.17 2.68 9.45
N LYS A 57 -5.09 3.52 9.93
CA LYS A 57 -5.30 4.86 9.36
C LYS A 57 -4.01 5.67 9.49
N LEU A 58 -3.63 6.36 8.43
CA LEU A 58 -2.58 7.37 8.50
C LEU A 58 -3.16 8.67 9.07
N LYS A 59 -2.49 9.23 10.06
CA LYS A 59 -2.73 10.59 10.53
C LYS A 59 -1.92 11.57 9.69
N GLU A 60 -2.31 12.84 9.72
CA GLU A 60 -1.54 13.88 9.02
C GLU A 60 -0.10 13.97 9.54
N THR A 61 0.10 13.74 10.84
CA THR A 61 1.44 13.63 11.45
C THR A 61 2.28 12.51 10.87
N ASP A 62 1.66 11.38 10.49
CA ASP A 62 2.36 10.26 9.86
C ASP A 62 2.82 10.66 8.45
N LYS A 63 1.94 11.33 7.69
CA LYS A 63 2.25 11.85 6.35
C LYS A 63 3.38 12.88 6.42
N GLU A 64 3.35 13.79 7.39
CA GLU A 64 4.41 14.78 7.62
C GLU A 64 5.74 14.12 8.01
N TYR A 65 5.70 13.14 8.91
CA TYR A 65 6.90 12.40 9.33
C TYR A 65 7.56 11.71 8.12
N ILE A 66 6.77 11.03 7.29
CA ILE A 66 7.28 10.36 6.08
C ILE A 66 7.83 11.38 5.08
N LYS A 67 7.18 12.53 4.89
CA LYS A 67 7.70 13.59 4.01
C LYS A 67 9.05 14.14 4.51
N ARG A 68 9.24 14.26 5.81
CA ARG A 68 10.47 14.82 6.41
C ARG A 68 11.62 13.80 6.50
N TYR A 69 11.32 12.56 6.84
CA TYR A 69 12.33 11.54 7.20
C TYR A 69 12.34 10.30 6.30
N GLY A 70 11.35 10.16 5.41
CA GLY A 70 11.28 9.03 4.48
C GLY A 70 12.47 9.06 3.52
N LYS A 71 13.27 7.98 3.52
CA LYS A 71 14.31 7.79 2.51
C LYS A 71 13.63 7.55 1.17
N LYS A 72 13.92 8.39 0.18
CA LYS A 72 13.56 8.10 -1.20
C LYS A 72 14.41 6.90 -1.64
N SER A 73 13.74 5.80 -1.95
CA SER A 73 14.32 4.63 -2.62
C SER A 73 14.80 4.99 -4.02
#